data_AF-A0A0S2AW39-F1
#
_entry.id   AF-A0A0S2AW39-F1
#
_cell.length_a   1.000
_cell.length_b   1.000
_cell.length_c   1.000
_cell.angle_alpha   90.00
_cell.angle_beta   90.00
_cell.angle_gamma   90.00
#
_symmetry.space_group_name_H-M   'P 1'
#
loop_
_entity.id
_entity.type
_entity.pdbx_description
1 polymer ?
#
loop_
_entity_poly.entity_id
_entity_poly.type
_entity_poly.pdbx_seq_one_letter_code
_entity_poly.pdbx_strand_id
1 'polypeptide(L)' 'FNAVWAVCKTKMVCETDNNEDEMTDKPSRGGCGHPQPTIRRDGLKLWGTWKQKSIDLEEQPERRLLTPLEILN' A
#
# COMPACT_ATOMS: atom_id res chain seq x y z
N PHE A 1 14.73 -9.97 -7.29
CA PHE A 1 13.87 -8.79 -7.46
C PHE A 1 12.47 -9.15 -7.96
N ASN A 2 12.33 -9.80 -9.13
CA ASN A 2 11.02 -10.12 -9.71
C ASN A 2 10.09 -10.93 -8.79
N ALA A 3 10.62 -11.90 -8.05
CA ALA A 3 9.83 -12.67 -7.08
C ALA A 3 9.20 -11.78 -5.99
N VAL A 4 9.99 -10.88 -5.41
CA VAL A 4 9.51 -9.92 -4.40
C VAL A 4 8.50 -8.97 -5.02
N TRP A 5 8.80 -8.39 -6.19
CA TRP A 5 7.87 -7.49 -6.88
C TRP A 5 6.53 -8.16 -7.22
N ALA A 6 6.57 -9.41 -7.69
CA ALA A 6 5.37 -10.17 -8.07
C ALA A 6 4.43 -10.39 -6.88
N VAL A 7 4.99 -10.55 -5.67
CA VAL A 7 4.22 -10.68 -4.42
C VAL A 7 3.77 -9.31 -3.91
N CYS A 8 4.67 -8.33 -3.84
CA CYS A 8 4.37 -7.04 -3.22
C CYS A 8 3.39 -6.20 -4.04
N LYS A 9 3.39 -6.31 -5.38
CA LYS A 9 2.49 -5.51 -6.24
C LYS A 9 1.00 -5.77 -5.98
N THR A 10 0.64 -6.92 -5.41
CA THR A 10 -0.76 -7.26 -5.11
C THR A 10 -1.15 -6.95 -3.66
N LYS A 11 -0.17 -6.65 -2.79
CA LYS A 11 -0.43 -6.28 -1.39
C LYS A 11 -0.75 -4.79 -1.29
N MET A 12 -2.04 -4.49 -1.13
CA MET A 12 -2.55 -3.11 -1.12
C MET A 12 -2.73 -2.53 0.29
N VAL A 13 -2.31 -3.25 1.33
CA VAL A 13 -2.34 -2.82 2.74
C VAL A 13 -1.02 -3.25 3.38
N CYS A 14 -0.39 -2.37 4.14
CA CYS A 14 0.72 -2.74 5.02
C CYS A 14 0.13 -3.40 6.27
N GLU A 15 0.07 -4.74 6.26
CA GLU A 15 -0.51 -5.56 7.33
C GLU A 15 0.23 -5.33 8.67
N THR A 16 -0.53 -5.20 9.75
CA THR A 16 -0.02 -5.15 11.13
C THR A 16 -0.51 -6.40 11.87
N ASP A 17 0.32 -7.02 12.70
CA ASP A 17 0.00 -8.27 13.41
C ASP A 17 -0.91 -8.08 14.65
N ASN A 18 -1.77 -7.06 14.68
CA ASN A 18 -2.69 -6.77 15.79
C ASN A 18 -3.86 -7.78 15.90
N ASN A 19 -3.70 -9.02 15.45
CA ASN A 19 -4.67 -10.08 15.73
C ASN A 19 -4.36 -10.67 17.11
N GLU A 20 -5.03 -10.11 18.11
CA GLU A 20 -4.93 -10.48 19.54
C GLU A 20 -5.31 -11.95 19.80
N ASP A 21 -6.00 -12.59 18.84
CA ASP A 21 -6.55 -13.94 18.95
C ASP A 21 -5.62 -15.06 18.43
N GLU A 22 -4.51 -14.74 17.76
CA GLU A 22 -3.52 -15.72 17.29
C GLU A 22 -2.23 -15.59 18.09
N MET A 23 -2.20 -16.20 19.27
CA MET A 23 -0.98 -16.37 20.06
C MET A 23 -0.05 -17.37 19.34
N THR A 24 0.67 -16.88 18.35
CA THR A 24 1.71 -17.63 17.65
C THR A 24 3.07 -17.23 18.19
N ASP A 25 3.96 -18.19 18.46
CA ASP A 25 5.37 -17.95 18.84
C ASP A 25 6.21 -17.27 17.72
N LYS A 26 5.55 -16.66 16.73
CA LYS A 26 6.20 -16.01 15.59
C LYS A 26 6.52 -14.56 15.97
N PRO A 27 7.72 -14.06 15.61
CA PRO A 27 8.04 -12.66 15.79
C PRO A 27 7.06 -11.78 15.00
N SER A 28 6.63 -10.68 15.62
CA SER A 28 5.79 -9.69 14.93
C SER A 28 6.56 -9.10 13.75
N ARG A 29 5.91 -9.14 12.57
CA ARG A 29 6.30 -8.56 11.29
C ARG A 29 6.26 -7.03 11.29
N GLY A 30 5.61 -6.41 12.29
CA GLY A 30 5.36 -4.97 12.33
C GLY A 30 4.29 -4.54 11.32
N GLY A 31 4.34 -3.28 10.88
CA GLY A 31 3.45 -2.71 9.86
C GLY A 31 2.67 -1.48 10.32
N CYS A 32 2.36 -0.56 9.39
CA CYS A 32 1.71 0.72 9.69
C CYS A 32 0.20 0.76 9.44
N GLY A 33 -0.40 -0.31 8.92
CA GLY A 33 -1.85 -0.37 8.64
C GLY A 33 -2.32 0.44 7.41
N HIS A 34 -1.46 1.29 6.84
CA HIS A 34 -1.86 2.19 5.76
C HIS A 34 -2.10 1.47 4.41
N PRO A 35 -3.10 1.90 3.63
CA PRO A 35 -3.32 1.41 2.28
C PRO A 35 -2.20 1.86 1.34
N GLN A 36 -1.78 0.96 0.46
CA GLN A 36 -0.75 1.20 -0.53
C GLN A 36 -1.38 1.68 -1.85
N PRO A 37 -0.75 2.61 -2.59
CA PRO A 37 -1.26 3.07 -3.88
C PRO A 37 -0.98 2.07 -5.00
N THR A 38 -1.82 2.09 -6.03
CA THR A 38 -1.42 1.60 -7.35
C THR A 38 -0.54 2.65 -8.01
N ILE A 39 0.73 2.31 -8.30
CA ILE A 39 1.70 3.25 -8.89
C ILE A 39 1.70 3.11 -10.41
N ARG A 40 1.59 4.23 -11.12
CA ARG A 40 1.71 4.31 -12.58
C ARG A 40 2.76 5.33 -12.99
N ARG A 41 3.52 5.02 -14.03
CA ARG A 41 4.48 5.94 -14.66
C ARG A 41 3.77 6.75 -15.74
N ASP A 42 4.00 8.06 -15.71
CA ASP A 42 3.52 9.02 -16.71
C ASP A 42 4.69 9.93 -17.11
N GLY A 43 5.34 9.61 -18.22
CA GLY A 43 6.59 10.24 -18.64
C GLY A 43 7.71 10.08 -17.60
N LEU A 44 8.06 11.19 -16.94
CA LEU A 44 9.06 11.27 -15.86
C LEU A 44 8.43 11.40 -14.46
N LYS A 45 7.10 11.27 -14.35
CA LYS A 45 6.36 11.39 -13.10
C LYS A 45 5.80 10.04 -12.65
N LEU A 46 5.65 9.85 -11.35
CA LEU A 46 4.96 8.71 -10.75
C LEU A 46 3.64 9.18 -10.14
N TRP A 47 2.55 8.50 -10.45
CA TRP A 47 1.23 8.77 -9.90
C TRP A 47 0.78 7.60 -9.04
N GLY A 48 0.36 7.87 -7.81
CA GLY A 48 -0.29 6.92 -6.92
C GLY A 48 -1.81 7.04 -7.01
N THR A 49 -2.51 5.92 -6.95
CA THR A 49 -3.98 5.88 -6.81
C THR A 49 -4.37 5.00 -5.65
N TRP A 50 -5.06 5.56 -4.66
CA TRP A 50 -5.58 4.85 -3.50
C TRP A 50 -7.06 4.53 -3.71
N LYS A 51 -7.43 3.28 -3.42
CA LYS A 51 -8.83 2.85 -3.44
C LYS A 51 -9.40 3.06 -2.03
N GLN A 52 -10.52 3.77 -1.92
CA GLN A 52 -11.26 3.91 -0.68
C GLN A 52 -11.82 2.53 -0.25
N LYS A 53 -11.87 2.24 1.05
CA LYS A 53 -12.51 1.03 1.60
C LYS A 53 -14.04 1.15 1.75
N SER A 54 -14.62 2.32 1.40
CA SER A 54 -16.04 2.63 1.55
C SER A 54 -16.89 1.93 0.49
N ILE A 55 -18.03 1.37 0.91
CA ILE A 55 -19.05 0.73 0.05
C ILE A 55 -20.06 1.78 -0.47
N ASP A 56 -20.01 3.03 0.01
CA ASP A 56 -20.82 4.11 -0.54
C ASP A 56 -20.29 4.49 -1.93
N LEU A 57 -21.17 4.31 -2.92
CA LEU A 57 -20.94 4.28 -4.36
C LEU A 57 -20.44 5.60 -5.00
N GLU A 58 -20.08 6.60 -4.20
CA GLU A 58 -19.88 7.98 -4.69
C GLU A 58 -18.46 8.54 -4.52
N GLU A 59 -17.58 7.90 -3.74
CA GLU A 59 -16.22 8.44 -3.55
C GLU A 59 -15.24 7.94 -4.62
N GLN A 60 -14.78 8.88 -5.43
CA GLN A 60 -13.76 8.65 -6.46
C GLN A 60 -12.41 8.29 -5.82
N PRO A 61 -11.62 7.39 -6.44
CA PRO A 61 -10.30 7.03 -5.92
C PRO A 61 -9.36 8.24 -5.88
N GLU A 62 -8.65 8.40 -4.77
CA GLU A 62 -7.68 9.49 -4.61
C GLU A 62 -6.48 9.24 -5.54
N ARG A 63 -6.19 10.22 -6.41
CA ARG A 63 -5.02 10.19 -7.30
C ARG A 63 -4.09 11.35 -6.98
N ARG A 64 -2.83 11.02 -6.66
CA ARG A 64 -1.81 11.99 -6.24
C ARG A 64 -0.49 11.80 -6.98
N LEU A 65 0.20 12.90 -7.27
CA LEU A 65 1.57 12.88 -7.78
C LEU A 65 2.51 12.47 -6.64
N LEU A 66 3.34 11.45 -6.86
CA LEU A 66 4.41 11.06 -5.95
C LEU A 66 5.63 11.92 -6.26
N THR A 67 6.02 12.75 -5.29
CA THR A 67 7.14 13.67 -5.46
C THR A 67 8.47 12.95 -5.29
N PRO A 68 9.56 13.42 -5.92
CA PRO A 68 10.88 12.81 -5.72
C PRO A 68 11.32 12.79 -4.25
N LEU A 69 10.98 13.83 -3.48
CA LEU A 69 11.34 13.93 -2.06
C LEU A 69 10.65 12.86 -1.20
N GLU A 70 9.40 12.50 -1.52
CA GLU A 70 8.67 11.44 -0.82
C GLU A 70 9.21 10.04 -1.11
N ILE A 71 9.87 9.83 -2.25
CA ILE A 71 10.43 8.52 -2.63
C ILE A 71 11.90 8.38 -2.19
N LEU A 72 12.59 9.51 -2.04
CA LEU A 72 13.99 9.55 -1.61
C LEU A 72 14.15 9.30 -0.10
N ASN A 73 13.18 9.72 0.71
CA ASN A 73 13.17 9.59 2.17
C ASN A 73 12.51 8.28 2.63
#